data_AF-A0A2A5JUT6-F1
#
_entry.id   AF-A0A2A5JUT6-F1
#
_cell.length_a   1.000
_cell.length_b   1.000
_cell.length_c   1.000
_cell.angle_alpha   90.00
_cell.angle_beta   90.00
_cell.angle_gamma   90.00
#
_symmetry.space_group_name_H-M   'P 1'
#
loop_
_entity.id
_entity.type
_entity.pdbx_description
1 polymer ?
#
loop_
_entity_poly.entity_id
_entity_poly.type
_entity_poly.pdbx_seq_one_letter_code
_entity_poly.pdbx_strand_id
1 'polypeptide(L)'
;MATIQQAVQVMVDKLVADMNGSTPLSAEEQTLVTNAITRLADNAKLEQAVVAVAEAHLDDSTHLLQQVAGTTLNNIDSAKGELTTATAELVTRAAKLALLDQISPLTQQINTAVTRSNAATPKNLFALKGIETPNSNATFRRSTSVLAIYNSDGTSYLTRPSFTANAATDTCRLDHLVVSQDGSSTTMVKSSFVHNNAFEQNPATKVYQYGSSAIVPLGLKAQPNDIDFEVVYSTQESQSANATEYGGIFVREQGFTSRTLPKQNLNARDKFGIPTRSSYAHNNVAVLYNNQKHCLVVIDSGTNLVVEKYRDGNLITNIAIANEAEYQSYVDNGDFTTLVFIANTLGQPHGINRISGSEAAMTSYAQNYYGYFGMLSDELKMAGNKFNAHYLFTAENKLEPINYFFTSNSEPYRTSGSNGTENSEGEVNVALETLSGELLSSYCYRSKTDSLGRDGGIIATAIQAMNPYSHIGIINEHYLYNQYGLARTCRAI
;
A
#
# COMPACT_ATOMS: atom_id res chain seq x y z
N MET A 1 38.51 100.74 52.35
CA MET A 1 37.27 100.35 53.04
C MET A 1 37.16 98.83 53.00
N ALA A 2 37.76 98.15 53.97
CA ALA A 2 37.58 96.72 54.18
C ALA A 2 36.37 96.57 55.10
N THR A 3 35.28 96.02 54.57
CA THR A 3 33.93 96.12 55.13
C THR A 3 33.71 95.08 56.23
N ILE A 4 32.90 95.48 57.21
CA ILE A 4 32.55 94.86 58.50
C ILE A 4 32.56 93.32 58.57
N GLN A 5 32.21 92.61 57.50
CA GLN A 5 32.20 91.13 57.46
C GLN A 5 33.55 90.49 57.83
N GLN A 6 34.67 91.04 57.36
CA GLN A 6 35.99 90.46 57.67
C GLN A 6 36.37 90.68 59.14
N ALA A 7 35.96 91.80 59.73
CA ALA A 7 36.14 92.05 61.16
C ALA A 7 35.22 91.17 62.02
N VAL A 8 33.99 90.90 61.57
CA VAL A 8 33.05 89.99 62.26
C VAL A 8 33.57 88.55 62.21
N GLN A 9 34.08 88.07 61.08
CA GLN A 9 34.64 86.72 60.97
C GLN A 9 35.84 86.54 61.91
N VAL A 10 36.76 87.51 61.96
CA VAL A 10 37.91 87.48 62.88
C VAL A 10 37.48 87.54 64.35
N MET A 11 36.43 88.30 64.69
CA MET A 11 35.87 88.29 66.04
C MET A 11 35.26 86.93 66.40
N VAL A 12 34.51 86.29 65.49
CA VAL A 12 33.91 84.97 65.72
C VAL A 12 35.00 83.91 65.87
N ASP A 13 36.02 83.93 65.02
CA ASP A 13 37.14 82.99 65.07
C ASP A 13 37.96 83.17 66.36
N LYS A 14 38.18 84.43 66.80
CA LYS A 14 38.85 84.71 68.08
C LYS A 14 38.01 84.27 69.27
N LEU A 15 36.70 84.50 69.23
CA LEU A 15 35.78 84.10 70.29
C LEU A 15 35.68 82.56 70.40
N VAL A 16 35.64 81.84 69.28
CA VAL A 16 35.70 80.37 69.26
C VAL A 16 37.06 79.86 69.76
N ALA A 17 38.15 80.56 69.46
CA ALA A 17 39.47 80.22 70.01
C ALA A 17 39.54 80.45 71.53
N ASP A 18 39.02 81.58 72.03
CA ASP A 18 39.01 81.91 73.45
C ASP A 18 38.03 81.01 74.24
N MET A 19 36.89 80.60 73.65
CA MET A 19 35.98 79.59 74.22
C MET A 19 36.60 78.20 74.34
N ASN A 20 37.55 77.85 73.46
CA ASN A 20 38.30 76.61 73.52
C ASN A 20 39.59 76.73 74.36
N GLY A 21 39.94 77.93 74.82
CA GLY A 21 41.09 78.21 75.68
C GLY A 21 40.73 78.14 77.17
N SER A 22 41.70 77.82 78.02
CA SER A 22 41.53 77.72 79.48
C SER A 22 41.47 79.07 80.21
N THR A 23 41.38 80.19 79.48
CA THR A 23 41.23 81.53 80.04
C THR A 23 39.76 81.93 79.97
N PRO A 24 39.09 82.22 81.09
CA PRO A 24 37.69 82.67 81.06
C PRO A 24 37.55 83.93 80.22
N LEU A 25 36.55 83.96 79.32
CA LEU A 25 36.17 85.14 78.54
C LEU A 25 35.96 86.34 79.48
N SER A 26 36.41 87.52 79.06
CA SER A 26 36.20 88.74 79.85
C SER A 26 34.69 89.03 80.00
N ALA A 27 34.31 89.78 81.03
CA ALA A 27 32.90 90.08 81.29
C ALA A 27 32.20 90.76 80.10
N GLU A 28 32.92 91.57 79.34
CA GLU A 28 32.42 92.24 78.13
C GLU A 28 32.24 91.25 76.98
N GLU A 29 33.16 90.30 76.78
CA GLU A 29 33.02 89.24 75.78
C GLU A 29 31.89 88.29 76.15
N GLN A 30 31.78 87.86 77.41
CA GLN A 30 30.65 87.04 77.86
C GLN A 30 29.31 87.73 77.60
N THR A 31 29.21 89.03 77.89
CA THR A 31 27.99 89.80 77.63
C THR A 31 27.68 89.89 76.13
N LEU A 32 28.71 90.02 75.28
CA LEU A 32 28.54 90.04 73.83
C LEU A 32 28.06 88.69 73.28
N VAL A 33 28.63 87.59 73.78
CA VAL A 33 28.26 86.22 73.42
C VAL A 33 26.87 85.89 73.89
N THR A 34 26.53 86.20 75.15
CA THR A 34 25.17 85.99 75.65
C THR A 34 24.19 86.81 74.83
N ASN A 35 24.47 88.08 74.51
CA ASN A 35 23.59 88.85 73.63
C ASN A 35 23.49 88.30 72.20
N ALA A 36 24.57 87.75 71.66
CA ALA A 36 24.55 87.11 70.34
C ALA A 36 23.75 85.80 70.36
N ILE A 37 23.93 84.97 71.39
CA ILE A 37 23.16 83.74 71.61
C ILE A 37 21.70 84.07 71.84
N THR A 38 21.37 85.04 72.70
CA THR A 38 19.99 85.48 72.90
C THR A 38 19.41 86.03 71.61
N ARG A 39 20.14 86.84 70.84
CA ARG A 39 19.67 87.32 69.52
C ARG A 39 19.54 86.22 68.47
N LEU A 40 20.32 85.14 68.55
CA LEU A 40 20.20 83.98 67.67
C LEU A 40 19.05 83.06 68.10
N ALA A 41 18.87 82.85 69.40
CA ALA A 41 17.77 82.11 70.00
C ALA A 41 16.42 82.80 69.77
N ASP A 42 16.40 84.14 69.83
CA ASP A 42 15.22 84.97 69.51
C ASP A 42 15.14 85.31 68.01
N ASN A 43 16.02 84.74 67.16
CA ASN A 43 16.00 85.00 65.73
C ASN A 43 14.94 84.13 65.05
N ALA A 44 13.68 84.55 65.18
CA ALA A 44 12.55 83.96 64.47
C ALA A 44 12.82 83.77 62.97
N LYS A 45 13.70 84.59 62.35
CA LYS A 45 14.05 84.43 60.93
C LYS A 45 14.90 83.19 60.64
N LEU A 46 15.74 82.73 61.57
CA LEU A 46 16.55 81.53 61.37
C LEU A 46 15.72 80.26 61.50
N GLU A 47 14.86 80.19 62.53
CA GLU A 47 13.90 79.08 62.68
C GLU A 47 12.96 78.99 61.47
N GLN A 48 12.42 80.14 61.02
CA GLN A 48 11.62 80.21 59.80
C GLN A 48 12.40 79.76 58.56
N ALA A 49 13.69 80.09 58.44
CA ALA A 49 14.50 79.66 57.31
C ALA A 49 14.77 78.14 57.31
N VAL A 50 15.03 77.54 58.48
CA VAL A 50 15.24 76.08 58.60
C VAL A 50 13.95 75.32 58.32
N VAL A 51 12.82 75.78 58.86
CA VAL A 51 11.50 75.20 58.58
C VAL A 51 11.18 75.30 57.09
N ALA A 52 11.40 76.46 56.46
CA ALA A 52 11.15 76.63 55.03
C ALA A 52 12.01 75.70 54.14
N VAL A 53 13.27 75.45 54.51
CA VAL A 53 14.14 74.51 53.78
C VAL A 53 13.69 73.06 53.98
N ALA A 54 13.30 72.68 55.20
CA ALA A 54 12.78 71.35 55.49
C ALA A 54 11.46 71.09 54.77
N GLU A 55 10.54 72.08 54.75
CA GLU A 55 9.29 72.04 54.00
C GLU A 55 9.57 71.88 52.50
N ALA A 56 10.47 72.68 51.92
CA ALA A 56 10.84 72.55 50.51
C ALA A 56 11.40 71.16 50.16
N HIS A 57 12.28 70.59 51.00
CA HIS A 57 12.82 69.24 50.76
C HIS A 57 11.78 68.13 50.93
N LEU A 58 10.87 68.27 51.88
CA LEU A 58 9.76 67.34 52.06
C LEU A 58 8.77 67.42 50.91
N ASP A 59 8.49 68.62 50.40
CA ASP A 59 7.65 68.85 49.22
C ASP A 59 8.28 68.24 47.96
N ASP A 60 9.57 68.47 47.71
CA ASP A 60 10.31 67.87 46.59
C ASP A 60 10.32 66.34 46.67
N SER A 61 10.58 65.78 47.84
CA SER A 61 10.59 64.33 48.06
C SER A 61 9.20 63.72 47.89
N THR A 62 8.16 64.43 48.35
CA THR A 62 6.76 64.03 48.17
C THR A 62 6.39 64.05 46.70
N HIS A 63 6.78 65.08 45.96
CA HIS A 63 6.53 65.19 44.53
C HIS A 63 7.23 64.06 43.74
N LEU A 64 8.49 63.76 44.07
CA LEU A 64 9.23 62.64 43.46
C LEU A 64 8.56 61.29 43.75
N LEU A 65 8.14 61.05 45.00
CA LEU A 65 7.42 59.82 45.36
C LEU A 65 6.09 59.69 44.61
N GLN A 66 5.33 60.78 44.47
CA GLN A 66 4.09 60.80 43.70
C GLN A 66 4.35 60.51 42.21
N GLN A 67 5.41 61.08 41.63
CA GLN A 67 5.78 60.84 40.24
C GLN A 67 6.22 59.38 40.00
N VAL A 68 7.01 58.81 40.90
CA VAL A 68 7.41 57.39 40.83
C VAL A 68 6.18 56.50 40.99
N ALA A 69 5.32 56.75 41.98
CA ALA A 69 4.11 55.98 42.20
C ALA A 69 3.19 55.99 40.96
N GLY A 70 2.98 57.17 40.36
CA GLY A 70 2.19 57.29 39.13
C GLY A 70 2.82 56.54 37.94
N THR A 71 4.14 56.64 37.78
CA THR A 71 4.87 55.95 36.69
C THR A 71 4.82 54.43 36.86
N THR A 72 5.01 53.94 38.10
CA THR A 72 4.94 52.51 38.40
C THR A 72 3.53 51.95 38.17
N LEU A 73 2.48 52.68 38.59
CA LEU A 73 1.09 52.29 38.34
C LEU A 73 0.80 52.19 36.83
N ASN A 74 1.19 53.20 36.05
CA ASN A 74 1.00 53.19 34.59
C ASN A 74 1.73 52.02 33.91
N ASN A 75 2.95 51.70 34.36
CA ASN A 75 3.71 50.56 33.83
C ASN A 75 3.06 49.22 34.18
N ILE A 76 2.53 49.07 35.40
CA ILE A 76 1.79 47.87 35.83
C ILE A 76 0.51 47.71 35.02
N ASP A 77 -0.25 48.78 34.82
CA ASP A 77 -1.48 48.75 34.03
C ASP A 77 -1.21 48.40 32.55
N SER A 78 -0.13 48.95 31.99
CA SER A 78 0.33 48.62 30.63
C SER A 78 0.71 47.15 30.51
N ALA A 79 1.54 46.64 31.43
CA ALA A 79 1.95 45.23 31.46
C ALA A 79 0.75 44.28 31.66
N LYS A 80 -0.24 44.68 32.47
CA LYS A 80 -1.49 43.93 32.65
C LYS A 80 -2.31 43.88 31.36
N GLY A 81 -2.37 44.99 30.62
CA GLY A 81 -3.01 45.06 29.31
C GLY A 81 -2.35 44.15 28.27
N GLU A 82 -1.00 44.17 28.21
CA GLU A 82 -0.22 43.29 27.34
C GLU A 82 -0.42 41.82 27.69
N LEU A 83 -0.36 41.46 28.97
CA LEU A 83 -0.58 40.09 29.44
C LEU A 83 -1.99 39.58 29.11
N THR A 84 -3.01 40.44 29.27
CA THR A 84 -4.39 40.11 28.91
C THR A 84 -4.52 39.84 27.42
N THR A 85 -3.86 40.67 26.60
CA THR A 85 -3.83 40.52 25.13
C THR A 85 -3.13 39.23 24.72
N ALA A 86 -1.96 38.94 25.28
CA ALA A 86 -1.21 37.71 25.02
C ALA A 86 -1.99 36.46 25.44
N THR A 87 -2.72 36.52 26.57
CA THR A 87 -3.58 35.43 27.03
C THR A 87 -4.74 35.17 26.08
N ALA A 88 -5.41 36.24 25.61
CA ALA A 88 -6.49 36.12 24.63
C ALA A 88 -5.99 35.55 23.29
N GLU A 89 -4.79 35.94 22.86
CA GLU A 89 -4.17 35.39 21.66
C GLU A 89 -3.82 33.90 21.83
N LEU A 90 -3.28 33.50 22.99
CA LEU A 90 -2.95 32.10 23.29
C LEU A 90 -4.21 31.22 23.29
N VAL A 91 -5.30 31.67 23.90
CA VAL A 91 -6.60 30.96 23.86
C VAL A 91 -7.08 30.79 22.42
N THR A 92 -6.94 31.82 21.59
CA THR A 92 -7.29 31.76 20.17
C THR A 92 -6.41 30.77 19.40
N ARG A 93 -5.09 30.75 19.66
CA ARG A 93 -4.16 29.80 19.05
C ARG A 93 -4.44 28.35 19.50
N ALA A 94 -4.74 28.12 20.78
CA ALA A 94 -5.11 26.81 21.30
C ALA A 94 -6.41 26.29 20.66
N ALA A 95 -7.41 27.15 20.47
CA ALA A 95 -8.64 26.79 19.76
C ALA A 95 -8.37 26.41 18.29
N LYS A 96 -7.47 27.13 17.60
CA LYS A 96 -7.05 26.79 16.24
C LYS A 96 -6.29 25.45 16.18
N LEU A 97 -5.47 25.13 17.17
CA LEU A 97 -4.76 23.85 17.25
C LEU A 97 -5.74 22.69 17.46
N ALA A 98 -6.73 22.86 18.35
CA ALA A 98 -7.78 21.86 18.56
C ALA A 98 -8.61 21.61 17.29
N LEU A 99 -8.82 22.63 16.45
CA LEU A 99 -9.44 22.46 15.13
C LEU A 99 -8.54 21.67 14.17
N LEU A 100 -7.23 21.85 14.21
CA LEU A 100 -6.28 21.09 13.39
C LEU A 100 -6.29 19.59 13.74
N ASP A 101 -6.35 19.27 15.03
CA ASP A 101 -6.49 17.88 15.52
C ASP A 101 -7.79 17.22 15.04
N GLN A 102 -8.85 18.01 14.84
CA GLN A 102 -10.11 17.54 14.26
C GLN A 102 -10.07 17.38 12.72
N ILE A 103 -9.26 18.19 12.02
CA ILE A 103 -9.15 18.17 10.55
C ILE A 103 -8.35 16.97 10.04
N SER A 104 -7.32 16.52 10.78
CA SER A 104 -6.49 15.37 10.38
C SER A 104 -7.28 14.08 10.12
N PRO A 105 -8.12 13.59 11.05
CA PRO A 105 -8.93 12.39 10.80
C PRO A 105 -9.97 12.60 9.70
N LEU A 106 -10.53 13.81 9.56
CA LEU A 106 -11.45 14.13 8.46
C LEU A 106 -10.76 14.06 7.10
N THR A 107 -9.51 14.54 7.01
CA THR A 107 -8.71 14.48 5.78
C THR A 107 -8.42 13.02 5.41
N GLN A 108 -8.09 12.19 6.40
CA GLN A 108 -7.91 10.76 6.19
C GLN A 108 -9.21 10.09 5.71
N GLN A 109 -10.35 10.39 6.35
CA GLN A 109 -11.65 9.87 5.93
C GLN A 109 -12.02 10.30 4.50
N ILE A 110 -11.78 11.57 4.15
CA ILE A 110 -12.01 12.10 2.80
C ILE A 110 -11.12 11.36 1.79
N ASN A 111 -9.82 11.21 2.07
CA ASN A 111 -8.91 10.49 1.19
C ASN A 111 -9.35 9.03 1.00
N THR A 112 -9.74 8.34 2.06
CA THR A 112 -10.29 6.98 1.96
C THR A 112 -11.58 6.94 1.14
N ALA A 113 -12.49 7.89 1.34
CA ALA A 113 -13.75 7.96 0.59
C ALA A 113 -13.52 8.24 -0.91
N VAL A 114 -12.61 9.16 -1.24
CA VAL A 114 -12.21 9.46 -2.62
C VAL A 114 -11.57 8.24 -3.27
N THR A 115 -10.64 7.56 -2.60
CA THR A 115 -10.00 6.34 -3.12
C THR A 115 -11.04 5.26 -3.40
N ARG A 116 -11.97 5.00 -2.47
CA ARG A 116 -13.06 4.04 -2.67
C ARG A 116 -13.97 4.42 -3.83
N SER A 117 -14.34 5.70 -3.93
CA SER A 117 -15.19 6.20 -5.03
C SER A 117 -14.52 6.02 -6.38
N ASN A 118 -13.21 6.30 -6.47
CA ASN A 118 -12.43 6.14 -7.69
C ASN A 118 -12.26 4.66 -8.07
N ALA A 119 -12.11 3.77 -7.09
CA ALA A 119 -12.04 2.33 -7.33
C ALA A 119 -13.39 1.74 -7.77
N ALA A 120 -14.51 2.27 -7.22
CA ALA A 120 -15.87 1.83 -7.49
C ALA A 120 -16.41 2.24 -8.86
N THR A 121 -15.88 3.31 -9.46
CA THR A 121 -16.30 3.74 -10.79
C THR A 121 -15.69 2.80 -11.84
N PRO A 122 -16.50 2.06 -12.62
CA PRO A 122 -15.95 1.17 -13.64
C PRO A 122 -15.19 1.95 -14.70
N LYS A 123 -13.91 1.65 -14.87
CA LYS A 123 -13.03 2.29 -15.84
C LYS A 123 -13.18 1.62 -17.19
N ASN A 124 -13.24 2.40 -18.26
CA ASN A 124 -13.40 1.86 -19.61
C ASN A 124 -12.06 1.41 -20.16
N LEU A 125 -12.00 0.21 -20.75
CA LEU A 125 -10.78 -0.34 -21.30
C LEU A 125 -10.59 0.01 -22.77
N PHE A 126 -9.38 0.47 -23.11
CA PHE A 126 -8.96 0.77 -24.48
C PHE A 126 -7.76 -0.08 -24.85
N ALA A 127 -7.81 -0.70 -26.01
CA ALA A 127 -6.71 -1.52 -26.53
C ALA A 127 -5.53 -0.64 -26.93
N LEU A 128 -4.31 -1.05 -26.56
CA LEU A 128 -3.07 -0.37 -26.89
C LEU A 128 -2.32 -1.06 -28.02
N LYS A 129 -2.05 -2.36 -27.87
CA LYS A 129 -1.16 -3.09 -28.78
C LYS A 129 -1.56 -4.56 -28.89
N GLY A 130 -1.49 -5.12 -30.10
CA GLY A 130 -1.61 -6.56 -30.32
C GLY A 130 -0.41 -7.32 -29.76
N ILE A 131 -0.68 -8.43 -29.09
CA ILE A 131 0.34 -9.32 -28.50
C ILE A 131 0.67 -10.45 -29.49
N GLU A 132 -0.32 -10.91 -30.24
CA GLU A 132 -0.15 -11.90 -31.31
C GLU A 132 -0.64 -11.41 -32.68
N THR A 133 -0.16 -12.08 -33.72
CA THR A 133 -0.63 -11.89 -35.09
C THR A 133 -1.83 -12.81 -35.35
N PRO A 134 -2.95 -12.26 -35.87
CA PRO A 134 -4.11 -13.06 -36.26
C PRO A 134 -3.74 -14.18 -37.25
N ASN A 135 -4.24 -15.39 -37.02
CA ASN A 135 -3.96 -16.53 -37.90
C ASN A 135 -5.12 -17.54 -37.92
N SER A 136 -5.38 -18.20 -39.05
CA SER A 136 -6.43 -19.23 -39.16
C SER A 136 -6.00 -20.64 -38.77
N ASN A 137 -4.71 -20.85 -38.49
CA ASN A 137 -4.19 -22.13 -38.03
C ASN A 137 -4.54 -22.34 -36.55
N ALA A 138 -5.09 -23.52 -36.23
CA ALA A 138 -5.45 -23.91 -34.88
C ALA A 138 -4.29 -23.81 -33.87
N THR A 139 -3.03 -23.81 -34.30
CA THR A 139 -1.87 -23.61 -33.41
C THR A 139 -1.79 -22.22 -32.75
N PHE A 140 -2.50 -21.25 -33.32
CA PHE A 140 -2.60 -19.90 -32.79
C PHE A 140 -3.79 -19.72 -31.85
N ARG A 141 -4.56 -20.79 -31.59
CA ARG A 141 -5.58 -20.81 -30.55
C ARG A 141 -4.95 -20.43 -29.22
N ARG A 142 -5.71 -19.68 -28.43
CA ARG A 142 -5.31 -19.22 -27.11
C ARG A 142 -6.33 -19.64 -26.08
N SER A 143 -5.83 -19.96 -24.91
CA SER A 143 -6.68 -20.05 -23.72
C SER A 143 -7.20 -18.65 -23.39
N THR A 144 -8.39 -18.60 -22.83
CA THR A 144 -8.91 -17.38 -22.19
C THR A 144 -8.70 -17.41 -20.68
N SER A 145 -8.05 -18.45 -20.18
CA SER A 145 -7.77 -18.67 -18.77
C SER A 145 -6.39 -18.15 -18.43
N VAL A 146 -6.21 -17.70 -17.20
CA VAL A 146 -4.95 -17.10 -16.77
C VAL A 146 -4.71 -17.32 -15.29
N LEU A 147 -3.45 -17.52 -14.93
CA LEU A 147 -2.94 -17.22 -13.61
C LEU A 147 -2.13 -15.93 -13.70
N ALA A 148 -2.56 -14.91 -12.98
CA ALA A 148 -1.95 -13.58 -13.01
C ALA A 148 -1.36 -13.22 -11.64
N ILE A 149 -0.12 -12.73 -11.63
CA ILE A 149 0.50 -12.06 -10.49
C ILE A 149 0.78 -10.61 -10.87
N TYR A 150 0.21 -9.67 -10.12
CA TYR A 150 0.33 -8.24 -10.35
C TYR A 150 1.38 -7.66 -9.42
N ASN A 151 2.51 -7.25 -9.98
CA ASN A 151 3.59 -6.65 -9.22
C ASN A 151 3.27 -5.19 -8.88
N SER A 152 3.73 -4.73 -7.72
CA SER A 152 3.50 -3.36 -7.22
C SER A 152 4.16 -2.28 -8.05
N ASP A 153 5.16 -2.63 -8.87
CA ASP A 153 5.75 -1.73 -9.87
C ASP A 153 4.83 -1.48 -11.09
N GLY A 154 3.69 -2.18 -11.17
CA GLY A 154 2.73 -2.06 -12.26
C GLY A 154 2.90 -3.09 -13.37
N THR A 155 3.96 -3.90 -13.37
CA THR A 155 4.12 -5.03 -14.29
C THR A 155 3.21 -6.19 -13.93
N SER A 156 2.82 -7.01 -14.91
CA SER A 156 2.01 -8.20 -14.69
C SER A 156 2.70 -9.43 -15.22
N TYR A 157 2.70 -10.50 -14.43
CA TYR A 157 3.28 -11.79 -14.80
C TYR A 157 2.16 -12.80 -14.98
N LEU A 158 2.03 -13.36 -16.18
CA LEU A 158 0.89 -14.17 -16.56
C LEU A 158 1.36 -15.55 -17.00
N THR A 159 0.70 -16.59 -16.48
CA THR A 159 0.71 -17.94 -17.05
C THR A 159 -0.58 -18.17 -17.81
N ARG A 160 -0.48 -18.34 -19.13
CA ARG A 160 -1.60 -18.61 -20.03
C ARG A 160 -1.55 -20.07 -20.48
N PRO A 161 -2.48 -20.93 -20.04
CA PRO A 161 -2.55 -22.32 -20.45
C PRO A 161 -2.68 -22.51 -21.95
N SER A 162 -2.44 -23.74 -22.40
CA SER A 162 -2.73 -24.14 -23.77
C SER A 162 -4.22 -24.43 -23.97
N PHE A 163 -4.74 -24.07 -25.15
CA PHE A 163 -6.09 -24.43 -25.61
C PHE A 163 -6.06 -25.57 -26.64
N THR A 164 -5.57 -26.73 -26.22
CA THR A 164 -5.62 -27.99 -26.99
C THR A 164 -6.00 -29.14 -26.09
N ALA A 165 -7.27 -29.51 -26.11
CA ALA A 165 -7.75 -30.78 -25.60
C ALA A 165 -8.40 -31.54 -26.76
N ASN A 166 -8.06 -32.83 -26.91
CA ASN A 166 -8.68 -33.79 -27.84
C ASN A 166 -8.29 -33.69 -29.34
N ALA A 167 -7.09 -33.22 -29.71
CA ALA A 167 -6.57 -33.36 -31.06
C ALA A 167 -5.52 -34.49 -31.13
N ALA A 168 -5.45 -35.21 -32.25
CA ALA A 168 -4.48 -36.31 -32.45
C ALA A 168 -3.01 -35.84 -32.48
N THR A 169 -2.78 -34.53 -32.63
CA THR A 169 -1.48 -33.87 -32.57
C THR A 169 -1.65 -32.50 -31.90
N ASP A 170 -1.52 -32.44 -30.57
CA ASP A 170 -1.69 -31.19 -29.83
C ASP A 170 -0.72 -30.11 -30.31
N THR A 171 -1.23 -28.88 -30.44
CA THR A 171 -0.62 -27.86 -31.31
C THR A 171 -0.68 -26.42 -30.76
N CYS A 172 -0.96 -26.18 -29.47
CA CYS A 172 -0.95 -24.82 -28.88
C CYS A 172 0.09 -24.65 -27.78
N ARG A 173 0.30 -23.39 -27.39
CA ARG A 173 1.37 -22.99 -26.50
C ARG A 173 0.86 -22.72 -25.08
N LEU A 174 1.62 -23.20 -24.10
CA LEU A 174 1.65 -22.68 -22.74
C LEU A 174 2.62 -21.51 -22.74
N ASP A 175 2.14 -20.32 -22.37
CA ASP A 175 2.93 -19.09 -22.38
C ASP A 175 3.06 -18.53 -20.97
N HIS A 176 4.28 -18.09 -20.64
CA HIS A 176 4.61 -17.29 -19.47
C HIS A 176 5.15 -15.96 -19.97
N LEU A 177 4.45 -14.87 -19.69
CA LEU A 177 4.79 -13.56 -20.23
C LEU A 177 4.67 -12.45 -19.18
N VAL A 178 5.38 -11.36 -19.45
CA VAL A 178 5.33 -10.13 -18.69
C VAL A 178 4.61 -9.07 -19.53
N VAL A 179 3.67 -8.36 -18.93
CA VAL A 179 3.06 -7.14 -19.49
C VAL A 179 3.73 -5.94 -18.82
N SER A 180 4.25 -5.02 -19.64
CA SER A 180 4.88 -3.80 -19.12
C SER A 180 3.87 -2.91 -18.39
N GLN A 181 4.35 -2.13 -17.42
CA GLN A 181 3.54 -1.22 -16.60
C GLN A 181 2.75 -0.16 -17.37
N ASP A 182 3.10 0.08 -18.64
CA ASP A 182 2.44 1.05 -19.52
C ASP A 182 1.61 0.39 -20.63
N GLY A 183 1.68 -0.94 -20.77
CA GLY A 183 1.03 -1.73 -21.80
C GLY A 183 1.63 -1.61 -23.20
N SER A 184 2.77 -0.93 -23.36
CA SER A 184 3.42 -0.71 -24.66
C SER A 184 4.16 -1.94 -25.20
N SER A 185 4.45 -2.92 -24.34
CA SER A 185 5.18 -4.13 -24.69
C SER A 185 4.76 -5.33 -23.86
N THR A 186 5.06 -6.51 -24.40
CA THR A 186 4.99 -7.79 -23.69
C THR A 186 6.29 -8.53 -23.92
N THR A 187 6.81 -9.17 -22.88
CA THR A 187 8.01 -9.99 -22.96
C THR A 187 7.65 -11.44 -22.70
N MET A 188 7.98 -12.33 -23.64
CA MET A 188 7.79 -13.76 -23.45
C MET A 188 8.93 -14.32 -22.60
N VAL A 189 8.64 -14.72 -21.36
CA VAL A 189 9.60 -15.38 -20.47
C VAL A 189 9.83 -16.80 -20.93
N LYS A 190 8.74 -17.51 -21.25
CA LYS A 190 8.79 -18.89 -21.72
C LYS A 190 7.55 -19.22 -22.53
N SER A 191 7.74 -19.93 -23.63
CA SER A 191 6.66 -20.51 -24.43
C SER A 191 7.00 -21.97 -24.72
N SER A 192 6.02 -22.86 -24.63
CA SER A 192 6.22 -24.30 -24.89
C SER A 192 5.00 -24.92 -25.53
N PHE A 193 5.22 -25.82 -26.49
CA PHE A 193 4.13 -26.60 -27.07
C PHE A 193 3.67 -27.65 -26.07
N VAL A 194 2.35 -27.79 -25.91
CA VAL A 194 1.78 -28.78 -24.99
C VAL A 194 1.39 -30.04 -25.76
N HIS A 195 1.76 -31.21 -25.23
CA HIS A 195 1.52 -32.52 -25.87
C HIS A 195 0.89 -33.54 -24.92
N ASN A 196 -0.06 -34.33 -25.44
CA ASN A 196 -0.66 -35.48 -24.77
C ASN A 196 0.19 -36.75 -24.82
N ASN A 197 1.15 -36.81 -25.74
CA ASN A 197 1.91 -38.01 -26.04
C ASN A 197 3.44 -37.82 -25.99
N ALA A 198 3.92 -36.66 -25.53
CA ALA A 198 5.34 -36.39 -25.35
C ALA A 198 5.59 -35.90 -23.92
N PHE A 199 6.29 -36.72 -23.14
CA PHE A 199 6.69 -36.42 -21.78
C PHE A 199 8.16 -36.05 -21.74
N GLU A 200 8.46 -34.85 -21.24
CA GLU A 200 9.80 -34.38 -20.90
C GLU A 200 9.81 -34.00 -19.42
N GLN A 201 10.70 -34.62 -18.64
CA GLN A 201 10.81 -34.34 -17.21
C GLN A 201 11.36 -32.93 -16.95
N ASN A 202 12.20 -32.43 -17.85
CA ASN A 202 12.77 -31.08 -17.87
C ASN A 202 12.45 -30.38 -19.19
N PRO A 203 11.24 -29.82 -19.33
CA PRO A 203 10.72 -29.37 -20.62
C PRO A 203 11.49 -28.17 -21.15
N ALA A 204 12.29 -28.39 -22.20
CA ALA A 204 13.02 -27.31 -22.87
C ALA A 204 12.15 -26.61 -23.92
N THR A 205 11.33 -27.37 -24.66
CA THR A 205 10.45 -26.82 -25.73
C THR A 205 9.04 -27.40 -25.73
N LYS A 206 8.84 -28.54 -25.05
CA LYS A 206 7.60 -29.29 -25.01
C LYS A 206 7.21 -29.55 -23.58
N VAL A 207 5.94 -29.35 -23.23
CA VAL A 207 5.40 -29.60 -21.90
C VAL A 207 4.32 -30.67 -21.98
N TYR A 208 4.32 -31.59 -21.02
CA TYR A 208 3.28 -32.60 -20.96
C TYR A 208 1.94 -32.00 -20.54
N GLN A 209 0.85 -32.38 -21.20
CA GLN A 209 -0.48 -31.78 -20.95
C GLN A 209 -0.96 -31.99 -19.51
N TYR A 210 -0.63 -33.14 -18.92
CA TYR A 210 -1.08 -33.50 -17.59
C TYR A 210 -0.05 -32.98 -16.57
N GLY A 211 -0.11 -31.67 -16.36
CA GLY A 211 0.65 -30.94 -15.37
C GLY A 211 0.01 -29.58 -15.13
N SER A 212 0.65 -28.80 -14.28
CA SER A 212 0.24 -27.43 -13.97
C SER A 212 1.45 -26.55 -13.84
N SER A 213 1.29 -25.25 -14.06
CA SER A 213 2.40 -24.31 -14.10
C SER A 213 2.02 -22.97 -13.50
N ALA A 214 3.03 -22.21 -13.08
CA ALA A 214 2.91 -20.83 -12.66
C ALA A 214 4.19 -20.07 -12.98
N ILE A 215 4.10 -18.74 -13.06
CA ILE A 215 5.25 -17.84 -12.97
C ILE A 215 5.19 -17.21 -11.58
N VAL A 216 6.27 -17.30 -10.81
CA VAL A 216 6.26 -17.10 -9.35
C VAL A 216 7.44 -16.23 -8.93
N PRO A 217 7.26 -15.23 -8.05
CA PRO A 217 8.36 -14.44 -7.51
C PRO A 217 9.18 -15.29 -6.53
N LEU A 218 10.41 -15.68 -6.90
CA LEU A 218 11.30 -16.50 -6.08
C LEU A 218 12.60 -15.76 -5.73
N GLY A 219 12.98 -15.83 -4.46
CA GLY A 219 14.25 -15.35 -3.93
C GLY A 219 15.41 -16.32 -4.18
N LEU A 220 16.63 -15.85 -3.90
CA LEU A 220 17.81 -16.70 -3.79
C LEU A 220 17.90 -17.30 -2.38
N LYS A 221 18.43 -18.53 -2.27
CA LYS A 221 18.58 -19.22 -0.97
C LYS A 221 19.42 -18.44 0.04
N ALA A 222 20.52 -17.85 -0.41
CA ALA A 222 21.40 -17.05 0.44
C ALA A 222 20.95 -15.59 0.59
N GLN A 223 20.10 -15.11 -0.32
CA GLN A 223 19.61 -13.74 -0.37
C GLN A 223 18.11 -13.73 -0.73
N PRO A 224 17.22 -14.06 0.22
CA PRO A 224 15.79 -14.19 -0.05
C PRO A 224 15.14 -12.96 -0.69
N ASN A 225 15.66 -11.77 -0.40
CA ASN A 225 15.15 -10.50 -0.93
C ASN A 225 15.61 -10.19 -2.37
N ASP A 226 16.52 -10.98 -2.95
CA ASP A 226 16.85 -10.92 -4.38
C ASP A 226 15.83 -11.77 -5.16
N ILE A 227 14.68 -11.14 -5.41
CA ILE A 227 13.47 -11.77 -5.94
C ILE A 227 13.41 -11.55 -7.45
N ASP A 228 13.13 -12.62 -8.19
CA ASP A 228 12.81 -12.56 -9.61
C ASP A 228 11.71 -13.57 -9.95
N PHE A 229 11.02 -13.35 -11.06
CA PHE A 229 9.89 -14.17 -11.46
C PHE A 229 10.35 -15.35 -12.30
N GLU A 230 10.21 -16.54 -11.73
CA GLU A 230 10.61 -17.79 -12.35
C GLU A 230 9.44 -18.67 -12.74
N VAL A 231 9.64 -19.45 -13.80
CA VAL A 231 8.65 -20.44 -14.22
C VAL A 231 8.80 -21.69 -13.37
N VAL A 232 7.69 -22.11 -12.77
CA VAL A 232 7.60 -23.30 -11.93
C VAL A 232 6.60 -24.26 -12.55
N TYR A 233 7.02 -25.52 -12.63
CA TYR A 233 6.23 -26.60 -13.19
C TYR A 233 5.89 -27.63 -12.12
N SER A 234 4.69 -28.17 -12.23
CA SER A 234 4.27 -29.42 -11.63
C SER A 234 4.19 -30.45 -12.76
N THR A 235 5.03 -31.48 -12.73
CA THR A 235 5.08 -32.53 -13.76
C THR A 235 4.78 -33.90 -13.20
N GLN A 236 4.64 -34.87 -14.10
CA GLN A 236 4.56 -36.28 -13.79
C GLN A 236 5.94 -36.94 -13.73
N GLU A 237 6.02 -38.14 -13.18
CA GLU A 237 7.21 -39.00 -13.23
C GLU A 237 7.25 -39.85 -14.49
N SER A 238 6.09 -40.08 -15.13
CA SER A 238 5.97 -40.83 -16.37
C SER A 238 4.85 -40.28 -17.27
N GLN A 239 4.74 -40.83 -18.47
CA GLN A 239 3.68 -40.49 -19.41
C GLN A 239 2.36 -41.18 -19.03
N SER A 240 1.56 -40.56 -18.17
CA SER A 240 0.27 -41.10 -17.75
C SER A 240 -0.79 -40.01 -17.55
N ALA A 241 -2.06 -40.41 -17.51
CA ALA A 241 -3.14 -39.55 -17.03
C ALA A 241 -3.42 -39.76 -15.53
N ASN A 242 -2.80 -40.78 -14.92
CA ASN A 242 -3.08 -41.19 -13.55
C ASN A 242 -2.47 -40.21 -12.56
N ALA A 243 -3.24 -39.80 -11.55
CA ALA A 243 -2.76 -38.90 -10.50
C ALA A 243 -1.59 -39.49 -9.67
N THR A 244 -1.43 -40.82 -9.65
CA THR A 244 -0.35 -41.52 -8.93
C THR A 244 1.03 -41.26 -9.51
N GLU A 245 1.11 -40.90 -10.79
CA GLU A 245 2.34 -40.64 -11.53
C GLU A 245 2.82 -39.19 -11.34
N TYR A 246 2.38 -38.49 -10.29
CA TYR A 246 2.84 -37.13 -10.00
C TYR A 246 4.32 -37.13 -9.60
N GLY A 247 5.12 -36.34 -10.30
CA GLY A 247 6.57 -36.25 -10.11
C GLY A 247 6.98 -35.23 -9.05
N GLY A 248 6.29 -34.09 -8.93
CA GLY A 248 6.69 -33.03 -8.00
C GLY A 248 6.66 -31.64 -8.61
N ILE A 249 7.18 -30.69 -7.84
CA ILE A 249 7.36 -29.29 -8.23
C ILE A 249 8.84 -29.01 -8.46
N PHE A 250 9.13 -28.34 -9.56
CA PHE A 250 10.48 -27.88 -9.89
C PHE A 250 10.47 -26.51 -10.55
N VAL A 251 11.55 -25.77 -10.31
CA VAL A 251 11.83 -24.49 -10.93
C VAL A 251 12.54 -24.75 -12.26
N ARG A 252 12.14 -24.07 -13.33
CA ARG A 252 12.61 -24.31 -14.69
C ARG A 252 14.14 -24.37 -14.80
N GLU A 253 14.86 -23.41 -14.21
CA GLU A 253 16.32 -23.32 -14.29
C GLU A 253 17.05 -24.46 -13.56
N GLN A 254 16.39 -25.11 -12.60
CA GLN A 254 16.99 -26.21 -11.83
C GLN A 254 16.69 -27.58 -12.43
N GLY A 255 15.56 -27.68 -13.12
CA GLY A 255 14.99 -28.95 -13.52
C GLY A 255 14.56 -29.82 -12.33
N PHE A 256 14.04 -31.00 -12.68
CA PHE A 256 13.61 -32.04 -11.80
C PHE A 256 14.80 -32.71 -11.12
N THR A 257 14.80 -32.68 -9.79
CA THR A 257 15.88 -33.22 -8.96
C THR A 257 15.42 -34.30 -8.00
N SER A 258 14.16 -34.26 -7.56
CA SER A 258 13.61 -35.19 -6.56
C SER A 258 12.08 -35.14 -6.52
N ARG A 259 11.46 -36.23 -6.02
CA ARG A 259 10.01 -36.34 -5.86
C ARG A 259 9.53 -35.60 -4.62
N THR A 260 8.97 -34.42 -4.82
CA THR A 260 8.40 -33.58 -3.75
C THR A 260 6.89 -33.78 -3.61
N LEU A 261 6.51 -34.95 -3.08
CA LEU A 261 5.13 -35.36 -2.83
C LEU A 261 5.05 -36.02 -1.44
N PRO A 262 4.34 -35.51 -0.44
CA PRO A 262 4.24 -36.18 0.86
C PRO A 262 3.71 -37.61 0.73
N LYS A 263 4.14 -38.51 1.64
CA LYS A 263 3.71 -39.93 1.65
C LYS A 263 2.21 -40.14 1.86
N GLN A 264 1.55 -39.13 2.42
CA GLN A 264 0.13 -39.11 2.70
C GLN A 264 -0.43 -37.74 2.38
N ASN A 265 -1.75 -37.64 2.31
CA ASN A 265 -2.38 -36.33 2.17
C ASN A 265 -2.18 -35.51 3.44
N LEU A 266 -1.64 -34.31 3.27
CA LEU A 266 -1.32 -33.30 4.25
C LEU A 266 -1.87 -31.95 3.76
N ASN A 267 -3.15 -31.66 4.03
CA ASN A 267 -3.70 -30.35 3.65
C ASN A 267 -3.67 -29.38 4.84
N ALA A 268 -3.20 -28.16 4.60
CA ALA A 268 -3.28 -27.04 5.51
C ALA A 268 -3.93 -25.84 4.81
N ARG A 269 -4.53 -24.94 5.57
CA ARG A 269 -5.10 -23.67 5.07
C ARG A 269 -4.18 -22.53 5.44
N ASP A 270 -3.94 -21.63 4.49
CA ASP A 270 -3.25 -20.38 4.77
C ASP A 270 -4.14 -19.39 5.55
N LYS A 271 -3.60 -18.21 5.86
CA LYS A 271 -4.32 -17.12 6.55
C LYS A 271 -5.56 -16.62 5.80
N PHE A 272 -5.69 -16.96 4.52
CA PHE A 272 -6.81 -16.60 3.65
C PHE A 272 -7.85 -17.72 3.54
N GLY A 273 -7.64 -18.84 4.25
CA GLY A 273 -8.51 -20.01 4.21
C GLY A 273 -8.30 -20.88 2.98
N ILE A 274 -7.32 -20.60 2.12
CA ILE A 274 -7.06 -21.36 0.89
C ILE A 274 -6.25 -22.62 1.23
N PRO A 275 -6.79 -23.82 0.95
CA PRO A 275 -6.12 -25.07 1.25
C PRO A 275 -5.01 -25.40 0.25
N THR A 276 -3.86 -25.85 0.76
CA THR A 276 -2.86 -26.58 -0.02
C THR A 276 -3.46 -27.88 -0.56
N ARG A 277 -2.89 -28.43 -1.64
CA ARG A 277 -3.35 -29.69 -2.25
C ARG A 277 -2.20 -30.69 -2.30
N SER A 278 -2.11 -31.50 -1.25
CA SER A 278 -0.99 -32.41 -1.05
C SER A 278 -1.08 -33.74 -1.81
N SER A 279 -2.22 -34.02 -2.43
CA SER A 279 -2.36 -35.16 -3.34
C SER A 279 -1.76 -34.86 -4.71
N TYR A 280 -1.55 -33.58 -5.01
CA TYR A 280 -0.98 -33.04 -6.24
C TYR A 280 -1.46 -33.73 -7.51
N ALA A 281 -2.76 -33.98 -7.63
CA ALA A 281 -3.31 -34.40 -8.91
C ALA A 281 -2.85 -33.40 -9.98
N HIS A 282 -2.43 -33.91 -11.15
CA HIS A 282 -1.73 -33.13 -12.17
C HIS A 282 -2.46 -31.84 -12.60
N ASN A 283 -3.77 -31.80 -12.43
CA ASN A 283 -4.67 -30.70 -12.77
C ASN A 283 -5.11 -29.85 -11.55
N ASN A 284 -4.58 -30.13 -10.36
CA ASN A 284 -5.10 -29.63 -9.10
C ASN A 284 -4.00 -29.46 -8.04
N VAL A 285 -2.99 -28.64 -8.33
CA VAL A 285 -1.84 -28.40 -7.44
C VAL A 285 -1.95 -27.07 -6.72
N ALA A 286 -1.71 -27.07 -5.41
CA ALA A 286 -1.67 -25.88 -4.58
C ALA A 286 -0.61 -26.03 -3.49
N VAL A 287 0.31 -25.08 -3.39
CA VAL A 287 1.45 -25.14 -2.47
C VAL A 287 1.66 -23.85 -1.73
N LEU A 288 2.35 -23.92 -0.59
CA LEU A 288 2.66 -22.75 0.19
C LEU A 288 3.77 -21.94 -0.49
N TYR A 289 3.59 -20.63 -0.50
CA TYR A 289 4.59 -19.63 -0.76
C TYR A 289 4.95 -18.94 0.56
N ASN A 290 6.23 -18.92 0.92
CA ASN A 290 6.71 -18.23 2.12
C ASN A 290 6.98 -16.76 1.80
N ASN A 291 6.20 -15.84 2.36
CA ASN A 291 6.33 -14.39 2.11
C ASN A 291 7.58 -13.76 2.73
N GLN A 292 8.27 -14.44 3.66
CA GLN A 292 9.50 -13.93 4.28
C GLN A 292 10.75 -14.44 3.58
N LYS A 293 10.69 -15.68 3.07
CA LYS A 293 11.82 -16.34 2.38
C LYS A 293 11.71 -16.29 0.86
N HIS A 294 10.56 -15.88 0.34
CA HIS A 294 10.23 -15.82 -1.08
C HIS A 294 10.51 -17.14 -1.81
N CYS A 295 10.07 -18.25 -1.22
CA CYS A 295 10.29 -19.60 -1.76
C CYS A 295 8.99 -20.41 -1.74
N LEU A 296 8.87 -21.40 -2.62
CA LEU A 296 7.79 -22.38 -2.49
C LEU A 296 8.15 -23.43 -1.45
N VAL A 297 7.16 -23.90 -0.70
CA VAL A 297 7.33 -24.87 0.36
C VAL A 297 6.51 -26.11 0.02
N VAL A 298 7.21 -27.24 -0.05
CA VAL A 298 6.66 -28.56 -0.36
C VAL A 298 7.20 -29.59 0.63
N ILE A 299 6.60 -30.78 0.67
CA ILE A 299 7.02 -31.85 1.58
C ILE A 299 7.62 -32.99 0.74
N ASP A 300 8.78 -33.50 1.15
CA ASP A 300 9.47 -34.58 0.46
C ASP A 300 8.85 -35.96 0.75
N SER A 301 8.77 -36.79 -0.30
CA SER A 301 8.15 -38.11 -0.24
C SER A 301 8.99 -39.15 0.51
N GLY A 302 10.31 -39.03 0.51
CA GLY A 302 11.19 -40.01 1.15
C GLY A 302 11.27 -39.78 2.66
N THR A 303 11.39 -38.52 3.03
CA THR A 303 11.82 -38.07 4.36
C THR A 303 10.73 -37.41 5.20
N ASN A 304 9.59 -37.02 4.62
CA ASN A 304 8.57 -36.16 5.26
C ASN A 304 9.13 -34.81 5.75
N LEU A 305 10.26 -34.38 5.20
CA LEU A 305 10.87 -33.10 5.53
C LEU A 305 10.31 -31.99 4.65
N VAL A 306 10.25 -30.79 5.21
CA VAL A 306 9.95 -29.58 4.46
C VAL A 306 11.11 -29.27 3.50
N VAL A 307 10.78 -29.06 2.23
CA VAL A 307 11.68 -28.64 1.16
C VAL A 307 11.28 -27.25 0.69
N GLU A 308 12.22 -26.32 0.78
CA GLU A 308 12.08 -24.96 0.27
C GLU A 308 12.68 -24.89 -1.14
N LYS A 309 11.89 -24.39 -2.10
CA LYS A 309 12.25 -24.23 -3.52
C LYS A 309 12.54 -22.75 -3.79
N TYR A 310 13.82 -22.41 -3.94
CA TYR A 310 14.29 -21.07 -4.32
C TYR A 310 14.51 -20.98 -5.82
N ARG A 311 14.93 -19.83 -6.34
CA ARG A 311 15.35 -19.68 -7.75
C ARG A 311 16.64 -20.44 -8.07
N ASP A 312 17.58 -20.50 -7.13
CA ASP A 312 18.94 -21.05 -7.28
C ASP A 312 19.15 -22.45 -6.67
N GLY A 313 18.08 -23.08 -6.17
CA GLY A 313 18.12 -24.48 -5.74
C GLY A 313 17.11 -24.83 -4.67
N ASN A 314 17.12 -26.09 -4.27
CA ASN A 314 16.31 -26.60 -3.16
C ASN A 314 17.10 -26.50 -1.85
N LEU A 315 16.41 -26.26 -0.74
CA LEU A 315 16.90 -26.45 0.62
C LEU A 315 16.00 -27.47 1.33
N ILE A 316 16.57 -28.63 1.65
CA ILE A 316 15.90 -29.63 2.49
C ILE A 316 16.14 -29.21 3.94
N THR A 317 15.07 -28.95 4.68
CA THR A 317 15.15 -28.51 6.07
C THR A 317 15.15 -29.69 7.03
N ASN A 318 15.39 -29.44 8.32
CA ASN A 318 15.24 -30.45 9.38
C ASN A 318 13.82 -30.48 9.97
N ILE A 319 12.86 -29.77 9.38
CA ILE A 319 11.48 -29.71 9.87
C ILE A 319 10.72 -30.90 9.30
N ALA A 320 10.33 -31.83 10.16
CA ALA A 320 9.53 -33.00 9.80
C ALA A 320 8.04 -32.71 10.01
N ILE A 321 7.21 -33.08 9.03
CA ILE A 321 5.76 -32.96 9.10
C ILE A 321 5.14 -34.34 8.89
N ALA A 322 4.61 -34.92 9.96
CA ALA A 322 4.11 -36.29 9.99
C ALA A 322 2.59 -36.40 9.91
N ASN A 323 1.82 -35.31 10.00
CA ASN A 323 0.35 -35.32 9.91
C ASN A 323 -0.21 -33.91 9.60
N GLU A 324 -1.51 -33.83 9.29
CA GLU A 324 -2.19 -32.57 8.93
C GLU A 324 -2.16 -31.54 10.06
N ALA A 325 -2.25 -31.95 11.33
CA ALA A 325 -2.22 -31.01 12.46
C ALA A 325 -0.84 -30.34 12.60
N GLU A 326 0.24 -31.10 12.43
CA GLU A 326 1.60 -30.55 12.39
C GLU A 326 1.78 -29.62 11.19
N TYR A 327 1.20 -29.95 10.04
CA TYR A 327 1.31 -29.08 8.86
C TYR A 327 0.54 -27.77 9.05
N GLN A 328 -0.68 -27.83 9.59
CA GLN A 328 -1.46 -26.64 9.92
C GLN A 328 -0.73 -25.79 10.96
N SER A 329 -0.16 -26.40 12.01
CA SER A 329 0.63 -25.66 13.01
C SER A 329 1.87 -25.00 12.40
N TYR A 330 2.54 -25.66 11.44
CA TYR A 330 3.63 -25.04 10.68
C TYR A 330 3.15 -23.83 9.88
N VAL A 331 1.99 -23.91 9.23
CA VAL A 331 1.39 -22.81 8.47
C VAL A 331 0.97 -21.65 9.38
N ASP A 332 0.31 -21.93 10.50
CA ASP A 332 -0.18 -20.91 11.44
C ASP A 332 0.97 -20.09 12.06
N ASN A 333 2.15 -20.68 12.17
CA ASN A 333 3.34 -20.04 12.75
C ASN A 333 4.17 -19.24 11.73
N GLY A 334 3.82 -19.23 10.44
CA GLY A 334 4.56 -18.50 9.41
C GLY A 334 3.69 -17.55 8.59
N ASP A 335 4.34 -16.69 7.79
CA ASP A 335 3.65 -15.85 6.81
C ASP A 335 3.61 -16.58 5.47
N PHE A 336 2.60 -17.44 5.31
CA PHE A 336 2.40 -18.22 4.10
C PHE A 336 1.17 -17.76 3.31
N THR A 337 1.28 -17.91 2.00
CA THR A 337 0.18 -17.79 1.05
C THR A 337 0.10 -19.06 0.22
N THR A 338 -1.07 -19.67 0.09
CA THR A 338 -1.26 -20.81 -0.81
C THR A 338 -1.34 -20.32 -2.25
N LEU A 339 -0.39 -20.73 -3.07
CA LEU A 339 -0.40 -20.52 -4.52
C LEU A 339 -0.99 -21.74 -5.23
N VAL A 340 -2.14 -21.54 -5.87
CA VAL A 340 -2.83 -22.56 -6.67
C VAL A 340 -2.38 -22.46 -8.12
N PHE A 341 -1.80 -23.54 -8.66
CA PHE A 341 -1.27 -23.59 -10.02
C PHE A 341 -2.41 -23.81 -11.03
N ILE A 342 -2.24 -23.28 -12.24
CA ILE A 342 -3.18 -23.47 -13.34
C ILE A 342 -2.74 -24.66 -14.20
N ALA A 343 -3.68 -25.49 -14.63
CA ALA A 343 -3.38 -26.64 -15.48
C ALA A 343 -2.72 -26.19 -16.79
N ASN A 344 -1.80 -27.01 -17.31
CA ASN A 344 -1.12 -26.73 -18.58
C ASN A 344 -2.10 -26.64 -19.76
N THR A 345 -3.24 -27.32 -19.65
CA THR A 345 -4.37 -27.24 -20.57
C THR A 345 -5.62 -26.78 -19.83
N LEU A 346 -6.11 -25.60 -20.22
CA LEU A 346 -7.40 -25.09 -19.80
C LEU A 346 -7.85 -24.11 -20.88
N GLY A 347 -8.92 -24.43 -21.60
CA GLY A 347 -9.36 -23.57 -22.72
C GLY A 347 -10.05 -22.30 -22.25
N GLN A 348 -11.04 -22.48 -21.38
CA GLN A 348 -11.90 -21.42 -20.86
C GLN A 348 -12.12 -21.64 -19.37
N PRO A 349 -12.15 -20.56 -18.58
CA PRO A 349 -12.52 -20.68 -17.19
C PRO A 349 -14.02 -20.97 -17.08
N HIS A 350 -14.43 -21.52 -15.94
CA HIS A 350 -15.81 -21.83 -15.63
C HIS A 350 -16.50 -20.67 -14.91
N GLY A 351 -17.72 -20.36 -15.32
CA GLY A 351 -18.59 -19.38 -14.67
C GLY A 351 -20.00 -19.94 -14.51
N ILE A 352 -20.87 -19.20 -13.81
CA ILE A 352 -22.28 -19.56 -13.67
C ILE A 352 -23.04 -19.01 -14.85
N ASN A 353 -23.66 -19.88 -15.64
CA ASN A 353 -24.55 -19.47 -16.71
C ASN A 353 -25.84 -18.90 -16.12
N ARG A 354 -26.22 -17.67 -16.50
CA ARG A 354 -27.39 -16.97 -15.93
C ARG A 354 -28.73 -17.67 -16.21
N ILE A 355 -28.83 -18.40 -17.32
CA ILE A 355 -30.08 -19.04 -17.72
C ILE A 355 -30.27 -20.36 -16.97
N SER A 356 -29.25 -21.20 -16.94
CA SER A 356 -29.35 -22.52 -16.30
C SER A 356 -29.02 -22.51 -14.81
N GLY A 357 -28.35 -21.47 -14.30
CA GLY A 357 -27.80 -21.42 -12.96
C GLY A 357 -26.65 -22.41 -12.71
N SER A 358 -26.20 -23.12 -13.74
CA SER A 358 -25.17 -24.15 -13.62
C SER A 358 -23.78 -23.59 -13.91
N GLU A 359 -22.77 -24.09 -13.20
CA GLU A 359 -21.36 -23.86 -13.52
C GLU A 359 -20.99 -24.56 -14.84
N ALA A 360 -20.47 -23.82 -15.81
CA ALA A 360 -20.05 -24.33 -17.11
C ALA A 360 -18.83 -23.54 -17.64
N ALA A 361 -18.07 -24.13 -18.55
CA ALA A 361 -17.01 -23.42 -19.27
C ALA A 361 -17.60 -22.22 -20.02
N MET A 362 -16.96 -21.07 -19.93
CA MET A 362 -17.43 -19.84 -20.58
C MET A 362 -17.13 -19.87 -22.08
N THR A 363 -18.15 -20.23 -22.86
CA THR A 363 -18.03 -20.48 -24.31
C THR A 363 -18.45 -19.29 -25.18
N SER A 364 -18.20 -19.41 -26.49
CA SER A 364 -18.54 -18.42 -27.52
C SER A 364 -20.00 -18.47 -28.00
N TYR A 365 -20.85 -19.32 -27.42
CA TYR A 365 -22.22 -19.51 -27.90
C TYR A 365 -23.20 -18.42 -27.45
N ALA A 366 -22.70 -17.20 -27.22
CA ALA A 366 -23.47 -16.05 -26.74
C ALA A 366 -24.35 -16.37 -25.52
N GLN A 367 -23.69 -16.56 -24.38
CA GLN A 367 -24.33 -16.88 -23.11
C GLN A 367 -23.89 -15.86 -22.06
N ASN A 368 -24.82 -15.46 -21.20
CA ASN A 368 -24.55 -14.53 -20.11
C ASN A 368 -23.97 -15.29 -18.92
N TYR A 369 -22.82 -14.85 -18.43
CA TYR A 369 -22.13 -15.48 -17.31
C TYR A 369 -21.94 -14.49 -16.16
N TYR A 370 -21.79 -15.03 -14.97
CA TYR A 370 -21.31 -14.30 -13.81
C TYR A 370 -20.56 -15.24 -12.87
N GLY A 371 -19.79 -14.67 -11.96
CA GLY A 371 -19.12 -15.44 -10.93
C GLY A 371 -17.94 -14.69 -10.37
N TYR A 372 -17.07 -15.45 -9.72
CA TYR A 372 -15.83 -14.96 -9.18
C TYR A 372 -14.73 -16.00 -9.35
N PHE A 373 -13.47 -15.55 -9.36
CA PHE A 373 -12.31 -16.38 -9.18
C PHE A 373 -11.58 -15.91 -7.92
N GLY A 374 -11.54 -16.77 -6.90
CA GLY A 374 -11.10 -16.36 -5.58
C GLY A 374 -11.67 -17.24 -4.47
N MET A 375 -11.79 -16.68 -3.28
CA MET A 375 -12.42 -17.27 -2.11
C MET A 375 -13.59 -16.38 -1.66
N LEU A 376 -14.80 -16.94 -1.62
CA LEU A 376 -15.99 -16.24 -1.16
C LEU A 376 -16.86 -17.19 -0.34
N SER A 377 -17.20 -16.81 0.89
CA SER A 377 -18.08 -17.60 1.78
C SER A 377 -17.64 -19.07 1.91
N ASP A 378 -16.34 -19.29 2.15
CA ASP A 378 -15.67 -20.60 2.24
C ASP A 378 -15.65 -21.45 0.95
N GLU A 379 -16.18 -20.92 -0.16
CA GLU A 379 -16.10 -21.56 -1.48
C GLU A 379 -14.89 -21.03 -2.27
N LEU A 380 -14.03 -21.95 -2.68
CA LEU A 380 -12.82 -21.66 -3.46
C LEU A 380 -13.06 -21.91 -4.95
N LYS A 381 -12.89 -20.87 -5.77
CA LYS A 381 -12.91 -20.94 -7.24
C LYS A 381 -11.63 -20.38 -7.84
N MET A 382 -10.50 -21.04 -7.60
CA MET A 382 -9.18 -20.57 -8.07
C MET A 382 -8.40 -21.67 -8.80
N ALA A 383 -7.84 -21.29 -9.96
CA ALA A 383 -6.94 -22.06 -10.81
C ALA A 383 -7.37 -23.54 -11.00
N GLY A 384 -6.39 -24.46 -11.04
CA GLY A 384 -6.61 -25.85 -11.45
C GLY A 384 -6.97 -25.98 -12.93
N ASN A 385 -7.85 -26.92 -13.26
CA ASN A 385 -8.38 -27.13 -14.61
C ASN A 385 -9.77 -26.52 -14.83
N LYS A 386 -10.15 -25.50 -14.05
CA LYS A 386 -11.47 -24.89 -14.14
C LYS A 386 -11.47 -23.37 -14.08
N PHE A 387 -10.67 -22.77 -13.22
CA PHE A 387 -10.82 -21.35 -12.89
C PHE A 387 -9.56 -20.56 -13.24
N ASN A 388 -9.68 -19.24 -13.29
CA ASN A 388 -8.52 -18.36 -13.25
C ASN A 388 -7.99 -18.22 -11.82
N ALA A 389 -6.82 -17.63 -11.66
CA ALA A 389 -6.36 -17.15 -10.36
C ALA A 389 -5.60 -15.85 -10.49
N HIS A 390 -5.74 -15.01 -9.47
CA HIS A 390 -5.22 -13.66 -9.45
C HIS A 390 -4.57 -13.40 -8.10
N TYR A 391 -3.36 -12.84 -8.13
CA TYR A 391 -2.59 -12.49 -6.94
C TYR A 391 -1.98 -11.10 -7.11
N LEU A 392 -1.79 -10.40 -6.00
CA LEU A 392 -0.91 -9.24 -5.88
C LEU A 392 0.44 -9.70 -5.37
N PHE A 393 1.51 -9.09 -5.88
CA PHE A 393 2.79 -9.04 -5.22
C PHE A 393 2.97 -7.61 -4.71
N THR A 394 2.82 -7.40 -3.41
CA THR A 394 2.72 -6.07 -2.79
C THR A 394 4.07 -5.38 -2.72
N ALA A 395 4.07 -4.08 -2.40
CA ALA A 395 5.31 -3.30 -2.23
C ALA A 395 6.18 -3.81 -1.07
N GLU A 396 5.57 -4.52 -0.11
CA GLU A 396 6.24 -5.22 0.99
C GLU A 396 6.71 -6.64 0.59
N ASN A 397 6.71 -6.96 -0.71
CA ASN A 397 7.06 -8.25 -1.28
C ASN A 397 6.20 -9.42 -0.79
N LYS A 398 4.92 -9.17 -0.49
CA LYS A 398 3.99 -10.23 -0.09
C LYS A 398 3.16 -10.70 -1.26
N LEU A 399 3.00 -12.01 -1.40
CA LEU A 399 2.06 -12.59 -2.34
C LEU A 399 0.69 -12.69 -1.66
N GLU A 400 -0.33 -12.07 -2.25
CA GLU A 400 -1.68 -12.06 -1.69
C GLU A 400 -2.71 -12.44 -2.76
N PRO A 401 -3.58 -13.43 -2.53
CA PRO A 401 -4.67 -13.76 -3.44
C PRO A 401 -5.71 -12.63 -3.46
N ILE A 402 -6.38 -12.48 -4.60
CA ILE A 402 -7.50 -11.53 -4.73
C ILE A 402 -8.71 -12.20 -5.36
N ASN A 403 -9.89 -11.65 -5.06
CA ASN A 403 -11.13 -11.99 -5.71
C ASN A 403 -11.24 -11.22 -7.02
N TYR A 404 -11.43 -11.96 -8.11
CA TYR A 404 -11.79 -11.44 -9.42
C TYR A 404 -13.27 -11.70 -9.64
N PHE A 405 -14.12 -10.68 -9.50
CA PHE A 405 -15.55 -10.78 -9.80
C PHE A 405 -15.81 -10.42 -11.24
N PHE A 406 -16.71 -11.13 -11.90
CA PHE A 406 -17.10 -10.82 -13.26
C PHE A 406 -18.58 -10.98 -13.52
N THR A 407 -19.07 -10.15 -14.42
CA THR A 407 -20.38 -10.29 -15.03
C THR A 407 -20.24 -10.02 -16.52
N SER A 408 -20.90 -10.84 -17.33
CA SER A 408 -20.94 -10.63 -18.78
C SER A 408 -22.36 -10.74 -19.29
N ASN A 409 -22.69 -9.78 -20.16
CA ASN A 409 -23.90 -9.75 -20.95
C ASN A 409 -23.47 -9.80 -22.42
N SER A 410 -23.90 -10.82 -23.15
CA SER A 410 -23.60 -11.01 -24.57
C SER A 410 -24.87 -11.33 -25.32
N GLU A 411 -25.08 -10.68 -26.45
CA GLU A 411 -26.17 -10.99 -27.35
C GLU A 411 -25.84 -12.19 -28.25
N PRO A 412 -26.85 -12.97 -28.67
CA PRO A 412 -26.69 -14.00 -29.69
C PRO A 412 -25.89 -13.53 -30.91
N TYR A 413 -25.04 -14.41 -31.47
CA TYR A 413 -24.22 -14.11 -32.65
C TYR A 413 -25.03 -13.65 -33.89
N ARG A 414 -26.35 -13.89 -33.88
CA ARG A 414 -27.33 -13.38 -34.85
C ARG A 414 -28.64 -13.06 -34.12
N THR A 415 -29.04 -11.80 -34.15
CA THR A 415 -30.38 -11.37 -33.74
C THR A 415 -31.15 -10.94 -34.99
N SER A 416 -32.28 -11.59 -35.26
CA SER A 416 -33.16 -11.20 -36.37
C SER A 416 -34.07 -10.05 -35.93
N GLY A 417 -33.95 -8.90 -36.58
CA GLY A 417 -34.80 -7.73 -36.38
C GLY A 417 -35.70 -7.44 -37.60
N SER A 418 -36.62 -6.48 -37.46
CA SER A 418 -37.53 -6.05 -38.53
C SER A 418 -36.82 -5.45 -39.75
N ASN A 419 -35.55 -5.08 -39.60
CA ASN A 419 -34.70 -4.46 -40.62
C ASN A 419 -33.56 -5.38 -41.12
N GLY A 420 -33.53 -6.65 -40.72
CA GLY A 420 -32.47 -7.61 -41.08
C GLY A 420 -31.79 -8.26 -39.86
N THR A 421 -30.62 -8.87 -40.07
CA THR A 421 -29.80 -9.44 -38.98
C THR A 421 -28.92 -8.36 -38.36
N GLU A 422 -28.95 -8.20 -37.04
CA GLU A 422 -28.15 -7.25 -36.29
C GLU A 422 -26.85 -7.88 -35.75
N ASN A 423 -25.86 -7.04 -35.43
CA ASN A 423 -24.58 -7.45 -34.86
C ASN A 423 -24.72 -7.82 -33.39
N SER A 424 -24.01 -8.87 -32.96
CA SER A 424 -23.88 -9.19 -31.54
C SER A 424 -23.06 -8.11 -30.83
N GLU A 425 -23.64 -7.54 -29.78
CA GLU A 425 -22.94 -6.71 -28.81
C GLU A 425 -22.70 -7.48 -27.51
N GLY A 426 -21.67 -7.09 -26.77
CA GLY A 426 -21.52 -7.57 -25.41
C GLY A 426 -20.67 -6.67 -24.54
N GLU A 427 -20.93 -6.80 -23.26
CA GLU A 427 -20.29 -6.09 -22.17
C GLU A 427 -19.79 -7.09 -21.14
N VAL A 428 -18.58 -6.86 -20.63
CA VAL A 428 -18.06 -7.53 -19.44
C VAL A 428 -17.62 -6.49 -18.43
N ASN A 429 -18.03 -6.68 -17.19
CA ASN A 429 -17.59 -5.90 -16.05
C ASN A 429 -16.81 -6.79 -15.11
N VAL A 430 -15.71 -6.25 -14.59
CA VAL A 430 -14.81 -6.92 -13.66
C VAL A 430 -14.58 -6.03 -12.45
N ALA A 431 -14.52 -6.64 -11.27
CA ALA A 431 -14.07 -5.97 -10.06
C ALA A 431 -12.98 -6.83 -9.40
N LEU A 432 -11.90 -6.19 -8.99
CA LEU A 432 -10.83 -6.81 -8.23
C LEU A 432 -10.95 -6.40 -6.77
N GLU A 433 -11.02 -7.37 -5.88
CA GLU A 433 -11.13 -7.13 -4.44
C GLU A 433 -10.09 -7.94 -3.68
N THR A 434 -9.56 -7.40 -2.59
CA THR A 434 -8.84 -8.23 -1.62
C THR A 434 -9.79 -9.29 -1.06
N LEU A 435 -9.24 -10.37 -0.48
CA LEU A 435 -10.11 -11.37 0.18
C LEU A 435 -10.84 -10.85 1.43
N SER A 436 -10.42 -9.70 1.98
CA SER A 436 -11.15 -9.00 3.03
C SER A 436 -12.30 -8.12 2.52
N GLY A 437 -12.49 -8.03 1.20
CA GLY A 437 -13.56 -7.24 0.56
C GLY A 437 -13.19 -5.79 0.27
N GLU A 438 -11.92 -5.42 0.32
CA GLU A 438 -11.49 -4.09 -0.13
C GLU A 438 -11.44 -4.06 -1.66
N LEU A 439 -12.25 -3.16 -2.26
CA LEU A 439 -12.25 -2.95 -3.69
C LEU A 439 -10.97 -2.25 -4.16
N LEU A 440 -10.21 -2.93 -5.02
CA LEU A 440 -8.98 -2.42 -5.61
C LEU A 440 -9.28 -1.59 -6.86
N SER A 441 -10.09 -2.10 -7.79
CA SER A 441 -10.55 -1.37 -8.98
C SER A 441 -11.67 -2.13 -9.70
N SER A 442 -12.51 -1.40 -10.44
CA SER A 442 -13.48 -1.96 -11.38
C SER A 442 -13.19 -1.55 -12.83
N TYR A 443 -13.52 -2.42 -13.78
CA TYR A 443 -13.24 -2.28 -15.20
C TYR A 443 -14.44 -2.73 -16.04
N CYS A 444 -14.66 -2.06 -17.16
CA CYS A 444 -15.69 -2.39 -18.14
C CYS A 444 -15.08 -2.48 -19.54
N TYR A 445 -15.47 -3.50 -20.29
CA TYR A 445 -15.14 -3.65 -21.70
C TYR A 445 -16.38 -3.98 -22.51
N ARG A 446 -16.54 -3.26 -23.62
CA ARG A 446 -17.61 -3.47 -24.60
C ARG A 446 -17.02 -3.82 -25.94
N SER A 447 -17.63 -4.76 -26.63
CA SER A 447 -17.27 -5.15 -27.98
C SER A 447 -18.51 -5.16 -28.87
N LYS A 448 -18.29 -4.80 -30.13
CA LYS A 448 -19.27 -4.84 -31.22
C LYS A 448 -18.55 -5.28 -32.49
N THR A 449 -19.19 -6.07 -33.32
CA THR A 449 -18.59 -6.48 -34.59
C THR A 449 -18.64 -5.40 -35.66
N ASP A 450 -17.57 -5.32 -36.45
CA ASP A 450 -17.43 -4.39 -37.58
C ASP A 450 -18.23 -4.85 -38.83
N SER A 451 -18.80 -6.06 -38.83
CA SER A 451 -19.46 -6.63 -40.01
C SER A 451 -20.65 -7.50 -39.65
N LEU A 452 -21.74 -7.31 -40.40
CA LEU A 452 -23.00 -8.06 -40.26
C LEU A 452 -22.78 -9.58 -40.29
N GLY A 453 -23.41 -10.28 -39.34
CA GLY A 453 -23.39 -11.74 -39.25
C GLY A 453 -22.11 -12.35 -38.66
N ARG A 454 -21.24 -11.55 -38.04
CA ARG A 454 -20.07 -12.00 -37.28
C ARG A 454 -20.31 -11.89 -35.77
N ASP A 455 -19.60 -12.72 -35.01
CA ASP A 455 -19.55 -12.74 -33.54
C ASP A 455 -18.44 -11.81 -33.01
N GLY A 456 -18.74 -11.03 -31.96
CA GLY A 456 -17.82 -10.13 -31.26
C GLY A 456 -16.86 -10.85 -30.31
N GLY A 457 -17.12 -12.13 -30.08
CA GLY A 457 -16.27 -13.09 -29.43
C GLY A 457 -16.75 -13.58 -28.07
N ILE A 458 -15.89 -14.30 -27.34
CA ILE A 458 -16.19 -14.68 -25.94
C ILE A 458 -16.01 -13.46 -25.05
N ILE A 459 -17.08 -12.67 -24.92
CA ILE A 459 -17.09 -11.47 -24.07
C ILE A 459 -16.90 -11.83 -22.59
N ALA A 460 -17.43 -12.98 -22.16
CA ALA A 460 -17.36 -13.44 -20.77
C ALA A 460 -15.93 -13.56 -20.23
N THR A 461 -14.96 -13.76 -21.10
CA THR A 461 -13.54 -13.88 -20.76
C THR A 461 -12.71 -12.79 -21.44
N ALA A 462 -13.34 -11.74 -21.95
CA ALA A 462 -12.64 -10.74 -22.75
C ALA A 462 -11.64 -9.95 -21.92
N ILE A 463 -11.91 -9.66 -20.65
CA ILE A 463 -10.91 -9.13 -19.72
C ILE A 463 -10.24 -10.32 -19.04
N GLN A 464 -8.99 -10.62 -19.35
CA GLN A 464 -8.33 -11.77 -18.73
C GLN A 464 -7.63 -11.39 -17.43
N ALA A 465 -6.87 -10.30 -17.46
CA ALA A 465 -6.07 -9.83 -16.34
C ALA A 465 -5.99 -8.31 -16.38
N MET A 466 -6.05 -7.66 -15.22
CA MET A 466 -5.88 -6.22 -15.05
C MET A 466 -5.06 -5.97 -13.78
N ASN A 467 -3.93 -5.28 -13.90
CA ASN A 467 -3.14 -4.91 -12.73
C ASN A 467 -3.77 -3.67 -12.06
N PRO A 468 -4.19 -3.76 -10.78
CA PRO A 468 -4.78 -2.62 -10.07
C PRO A 468 -3.79 -1.50 -9.76
N TYR A 469 -2.48 -1.73 -9.79
CA TYR A 469 -1.45 -0.71 -9.59
C TYR A 469 -1.23 0.16 -10.83
N SER A 470 -1.23 -0.43 -12.03
CA SER A 470 -0.97 0.29 -13.29
C SER A 470 -2.23 0.53 -14.14
N HIS A 471 -3.33 -0.15 -13.84
CA HIS A 471 -4.53 -0.21 -14.68
C HIS A 471 -4.25 -0.67 -16.13
N ILE A 472 -3.20 -1.48 -16.29
CA ILE A 472 -2.84 -2.15 -17.54
C ILE A 472 -3.18 -3.63 -17.43
N GLY A 473 -3.60 -4.23 -18.54
CA GLY A 473 -3.93 -5.65 -18.58
C GLY A 473 -3.99 -6.23 -19.97
N ILE A 474 -4.62 -7.41 -20.08
CA ILE A 474 -4.87 -8.08 -21.36
C ILE A 474 -6.36 -8.23 -21.57
N ILE A 475 -6.80 -7.85 -22.78
CA ILE A 475 -8.12 -8.15 -23.30
C ILE A 475 -8.07 -9.00 -24.58
N ASN A 476 -9.21 -9.60 -24.92
CA ASN A 476 -9.52 -10.18 -26.24
C ASN A 476 -8.65 -11.39 -26.67
N GLU A 477 -8.53 -12.43 -25.84
CA GLU A 477 -8.05 -13.73 -26.35
C GLU A 477 -9.19 -14.53 -26.96
N HIS A 478 -9.63 -14.21 -28.19
CA HIS A 478 -10.70 -14.98 -28.81
C HIS A 478 -10.71 -15.00 -30.34
N TYR A 479 -11.31 -16.08 -30.87
CA TYR A 479 -11.59 -16.44 -32.25
C TYR A 479 -12.56 -15.48 -32.99
N LEU A 480 -12.07 -14.53 -33.79
CA LEU A 480 -12.94 -13.73 -34.66
C LEU A 480 -12.98 -14.35 -36.06
N TYR A 481 -14.10 -14.95 -36.45
CA TYR A 481 -14.34 -15.47 -37.82
C TYR A 481 -13.17 -16.33 -38.37
N ASN A 482 -12.91 -17.51 -37.80
CA ASN A 482 -11.79 -18.36 -38.23
C ASN A 482 -10.39 -17.78 -38.00
N GLN A 483 -10.22 -16.72 -37.20
CA GLN A 483 -8.90 -16.20 -36.83
C GLN A 483 -8.64 -16.34 -35.33
N TYR A 484 -7.49 -16.86 -34.95
CA TYR A 484 -6.98 -16.99 -33.59
C TYR A 484 -5.86 -15.97 -33.32
N GLY A 485 -5.50 -15.78 -32.04
CA GLY A 485 -4.35 -14.97 -31.64
C GLY A 485 -4.59 -13.46 -31.75
N LEU A 486 -5.55 -12.94 -30.99
CA LEU A 486 -5.98 -11.54 -31.03
C LEU A 486 -5.81 -10.81 -29.69
N ALA A 487 -5.01 -11.35 -28.76
CA ALA A 487 -4.83 -10.71 -27.46
C ALA A 487 -4.25 -9.32 -27.65
N ARG A 488 -4.72 -8.38 -26.82
CA ARG A 488 -4.23 -7.01 -26.83
C ARG A 488 -3.92 -6.59 -25.41
N THR A 489 -2.83 -5.87 -25.25
CA THR A 489 -2.67 -5.06 -24.04
C THR A 489 -3.74 -3.97 -24.04
N CYS A 490 -4.20 -3.59 -22.86
CA CYS A 490 -5.17 -2.52 -22.68
C CYS A 490 -4.80 -1.63 -21.51
N ARG A 491 -5.43 -0.45 -21.47
CA ARG A 491 -5.38 0.50 -20.37
C ARG A 491 -6.79 0.90 -19.98
N ALA A 492 -7.00 1.08 -18.68
CA ALA A 492 -8.23 1.68 -18.16
C ALA A 492 -8.10 3.21 -18.13
N ILE A 493 -9.15 3.92 -18.54
CA ILE A 493 -9.27 5.38 -18.42
C ILE A 493 -10.41 5.79 -17.48
#